data_AF-A0A7K3QNK5-F1
#
_entry.id   AF-A0A7K3QNK5-F1
#
_cell.length_a   1.000
_cell.length_b   1.000
_cell.length_c   1.000
_cell.angle_alpha   90.00
_cell.angle_beta   90.00
_cell.angle_gamma   90.00
#
_symmetry.space_group_name_H-M   'P 1'
#
loop_
_entity.id
_entity.type
_entity.pdbx_description
1 polymer ?
#
loop_
_entity_poly.entity_id
_entity_poly.type
_entity_poly.pdbx_seq_one_letter_code
_entity_poly.pdbx_strand_id
1 'polypeptide(L)'
;LATALSGAGADACVAAALDELPEGTEIGRNARHALALVTATDTAFALVPLLEHGIVDHVYSYGIAAAETVPVALALTLAAAGRLAR
;
A
#
# COMPACT_ATOMS: atom_id res chain seq x y z
N LEU A 1 -4.08 3.28 -13.43
CA LEU A 1 -4.86 4.53 -13.56
C LEU A 1 -6.13 4.36 -14.40
N ALA A 2 -6.06 3.73 -15.58
CA ALA A 2 -7.24 3.46 -16.40
C ALA A 2 -8.34 2.65 -15.67
N THR A 3 -7.96 1.68 -14.84
CA THR A 3 -8.89 0.85 -14.04
C THR A 3 -9.73 1.65 -13.04
N ALA A 4 -9.17 2.71 -12.44
CA ALA A 4 -9.92 3.57 -11.53
C ALA A 4 -10.96 4.41 -12.30
N LEU A 5 -10.62 4.82 -13.52
CA LEU A 5 -11.49 5.60 -14.40
C LEU A 5 -12.65 4.77 -14.97
N SER A 6 -12.57 3.43 -14.95
CA SER A 6 -13.66 2.55 -15.37
C SER A 6 -14.67 2.23 -14.25
N GLY A 7 -14.54 2.86 -13.07
CA GLY A 7 -15.41 2.62 -11.93
C GLY A 7 -15.12 1.32 -11.18
N ALA A 8 -13.94 0.72 -11.38
CA ALA A 8 -13.53 -0.47 -10.66
C ALA A 8 -13.30 -0.19 -9.17
N GLY A 9 -13.49 -1.21 -8.33
CA GLY A 9 -13.27 -1.13 -6.89
C GLY A 9 -11.81 -0.85 -6.51
N ALA A 10 -11.61 -0.45 -5.25
CA ALA A 10 -10.27 -0.18 -4.70
C ALA A 10 -9.34 -1.39 -4.79
N ASP A 11 -9.87 -2.60 -4.60
CA ASP A 11 -9.19 -3.88 -4.78
C ASP A 11 -8.65 -4.07 -6.20
N ALA A 12 -9.48 -3.87 -7.21
CA ALA A 12 -9.10 -3.99 -8.62
C ALA A 12 -8.08 -2.92 -9.02
N CYS A 13 -8.22 -1.71 -8.48
CA CYS A 13 -7.27 -0.63 -8.73
C CYS A 13 -5.90 -0.91 -8.10
N VAL A 14 -5.88 -1.43 -6.87
CA VAL A 14 -4.66 -1.80 -6.16
C VAL A 14 -3.97 -2.99 -6.83
N ALA A 15 -4.73 -4.00 -7.26
CA ALA A 15 -4.18 -5.12 -8.02
C ALA A 15 -3.51 -4.66 -9.33
N ALA A 16 -4.21 -3.82 -10.11
CA ALA A 16 -3.65 -3.26 -11.33
C ALA A 16 -2.41 -2.40 -11.08
N ALA A 17 -2.37 -1.65 -9.97
CA ALA A 17 -1.18 -0.89 -9.60
C ALA A 17 -0.01 -1.79 -9.18
N LEU A 18 -0.29 -2.92 -8.52
CA LEU A 18 0.72 -3.88 -8.10
C LEU A 18 1.38 -4.58 -9.31
N ASP A 19 0.60 -4.89 -10.35
CA ASP A 19 1.09 -5.53 -11.57
C ASP A 19 2.09 -4.64 -12.34
N GLU A 20 2.00 -3.32 -12.19
CA GLU A 20 2.95 -2.36 -12.78
C GLU A 20 4.28 -2.27 -11.99
N LEU A 21 4.36 -2.86 -10.79
CA LEU A 21 5.55 -2.81 -9.94
C LEU A 21 6.44 -4.05 -10.13
N PRO A 22 7.66 -3.91 -10.68
CA PRO A 22 8.53 -5.05 -10.92
C PRO A 22 8.95 -5.75 -9.61
N GLU A 23 8.87 -7.07 -9.55
CA GLU A 23 9.16 -7.89 -8.36
C GLU A 23 10.56 -7.69 -7.79
N GLY A 24 11.55 -7.48 -8.65
CA GLY A 24 12.95 -7.30 -8.23
C GLY A 24 13.25 -5.95 -7.57
N THR A 25 12.30 -5.01 -7.59
CA THR A 25 12.48 -3.67 -7.03
C THR A 25 12.06 -3.60 -5.57
N GLU A 26 12.65 -2.66 -4.83
CA GLU A 26 12.28 -2.42 -3.44
C GLU A 26 10.81 -1.99 -3.30
N ILE A 27 10.34 -1.08 -4.15
CA ILE A 27 8.93 -0.67 -4.21
C ILE A 27 8.00 -1.86 -4.47
N GLY A 28 8.38 -2.78 -5.35
CA GLY A 28 7.59 -3.99 -5.64
C GLY A 28 7.56 -4.97 -4.47
N ARG A 29 8.69 -5.22 -3.81
CA ARG A 29 8.74 -6.09 -2.63
C ARG A 29 7.94 -5.50 -1.47
N ASN A 30 8.13 -4.21 -1.18
CA ASN A 30 7.45 -3.50 -0.10
C ASN A 30 5.94 -3.42 -0.36
N ALA A 31 5.50 -3.22 -1.60
CA ALA A 31 4.07 -3.21 -1.94
C ALA A 31 3.40 -4.56 -1.65
N ARG A 32 4.01 -5.68 -2.08
CA ARG A 32 3.48 -7.03 -1.78
C ARG A 32 3.48 -7.31 -0.27
N HIS A 33 4.53 -6.90 0.44
CA HIS A 33 4.60 -7.06 1.88
C HIS A 33 3.49 -6.26 2.60
N ALA A 34 3.33 -4.98 2.25
CA ALA A 34 2.31 -4.11 2.83
C ALA A 34 0.88 -4.64 2.59
N LEU A 35 0.60 -5.17 1.40
CA LEU A 35 -0.70 -5.76 1.08
C LEU A 35 -0.99 -7.06 1.85
N ALA A 36 0.04 -7.87 2.14
CA ALA A 36 -0.13 -9.04 2.99
C ALA A 36 -0.56 -8.67 4.42
N LEU A 37 -0.05 -7.54 4.95
CA LEU A 37 -0.40 -7.05 6.29
C LEU A 37 -1.87 -6.62 6.41
N VAL A 38 -2.53 -6.21 5.32
CA VAL A 38 -3.95 -5.83 5.32
C VAL A 38 -4.82 -6.98 5.85
N THR A 39 -4.49 -8.22 5.49
CA THR A 39 -5.24 -9.41 5.93
C THR A 39 -5.07 -9.73 7.41
N ALA A 40 -4.06 -9.15 8.06
CA ALA A 40 -3.75 -9.36 9.47
C ALA A 40 -4.39 -8.31 10.39
N THR A 41 -5.14 -7.34 9.86
CA THR A 41 -5.71 -6.23 10.63
C THR A 41 -7.18 -6.00 10.34
N ASP A 42 -7.97 -5.73 11.38
CA ASP A 42 -9.42 -5.53 11.26
C ASP A 42 -9.82 -4.14 10.75
N THR A 43 -8.92 -3.16 10.83
CA THR A 43 -9.20 -1.77 10.41
C THR A 43 -7.99 -1.12 9.73
N ALA A 44 -8.26 -0.17 8.83
CA ALA A 44 -7.21 0.60 8.15
C ALA A 44 -6.30 1.37 9.12
N PHE A 45 -6.82 1.84 10.26
CA PHE A 45 -6.00 2.53 11.25
C PHE A 45 -5.12 1.58 12.08
N ALA A 46 -5.58 0.35 12.33
CA ALA A 46 -4.76 -0.67 12.99
C ALA A 46 -3.55 -1.10 12.14
N LEU A 47 -3.58 -0.84 10.84
CA LEU A 47 -2.49 -1.11 9.90
C LEU A 47 -1.33 -0.09 9.99
N VAL A 48 -1.60 1.14 10.43
CA VAL A 48 -0.62 2.24 10.43
C VAL A 48 0.66 1.89 11.22
N PRO A 49 0.59 1.37 12.46
CA PRO A 49 1.80 1.00 13.20
C PRO A 49 2.59 -0.15 12.55
N LEU A 50 1.92 -1.08 11.87
CA LEU A 50 2.57 -2.19 11.18
C LEU A 50 3.35 -1.72 9.95
N LEU A 51 2.77 -0.79 9.19
CA LEU A 51 3.44 -0.19 8.03
C LEU A 51 4.65 0.65 8.44
N GLU A 52 4.54 1.39 9.55
CA GLU A 52 5.65 2.16 10.11
C GLU A 52 6.85 1.25 10.45
N HIS A 53 6.61 0.08 11.04
CA HIS A 53 7.69 -0.84 11.42
C HIS A 53 8.19 -1.73 10.26
N GLY A 54 7.32 -2.09 9.32
CA GLY A 54 7.61 -3.08 8.28
C GLY A 54 8.03 -2.52 6.93
N ILE A 55 7.83 -1.21 6.70
CA ILE A 55 8.03 -0.58 5.38
C ILE A 55 8.90 0.67 5.45
N VAL A 56 8.70 1.53 6.46
CA VAL A 56 9.44 2.80 6.57
C VAL A 56 10.79 2.55 7.22
N ASP A 57 11.88 2.92 6.56
CA ASP A 57 13.21 2.85 7.16
C ASP A 57 13.46 4.11 8.01
N HIS A 58 13.78 3.90 9.28
CA HIS A 58 14.00 4.97 10.26
C HIS A 58 15.48 5.37 10.36
N VAL A 59 16.38 4.71 9.62
CA VAL A 59 17.81 5.03 9.65
C VAL A 59 18.04 6.32 8.85
N TYR A 60 18.15 7.46 9.57
CA TYR A 60 18.59 8.78 9.08
C TYR A 60 18.36 9.02 7.58
N SER A 61 17.10 8.88 7.15
CA SER A 61 16.70 9.17 5.78
C SER A 61 16.24 10.62 5.70
N TYR A 62 16.91 11.44 4.88
CA TYR A 62 16.52 12.83 4.64
C TYR A 62 15.42 12.97 3.57
N GLY A 63 14.87 11.86 3.08
CA GLY A 63 13.77 11.87 2.12
C GLY A 63 12.92 10.61 2.24
N ILE A 64 11.61 10.74 2.07
CA ILE A 64 10.71 9.59 2.00
C ILE A 64 10.78 9.02 0.58
N ALA A 65 11.15 7.75 0.45
CA ALA A 65 11.29 7.10 -0.84
C ALA A 65 9.93 6.70 -1.44
N ALA A 66 9.86 6.64 -2.77
CA ALA A 66 8.72 6.02 -3.46
C ALA A 66 8.51 4.57 -3.03
N ALA A 67 9.61 3.88 -2.68
CA ALA A 67 9.62 2.52 -2.16
C ALA A 67 8.94 2.38 -0.78
N GLU A 68 8.65 3.49 -0.09
CA GLU A 68 7.98 3.52 1.21
C GLU A 68 6.56 4.09 1.08
N THR A 69 6.40 5.22 0.38
CA THR A 69 5.10 5.90 0.24
C THR A 69 4.07 5.13 -0.58
N VAL A 70 4.47 4.55 -1.72
CA VAL A 70 3.54 3.85 -2.61
C VAL A 70 2.95 2.59 -1.94
N PRO A 71 3.75 1.72 -1.29
CA PRO A 71 3.21 0.58 -0.54
C PRO A 71 2.21 0.99 0.55
N VAL A 72 2.52 2.04 1.32
CA VAL A 72 1.63 2.56 2.37
C VAL A 72 0.30 3.02 1.78
N ALA A 73 0.34 3.79 0.68
CA ALA A 73 -0.86 4.29 0.03
C ALA A 73 -1.74 3.16 -0.53
N LEU A 74 -1.14 2.14 -1.16
CA LEU A 74 -1.87 0.98 -1.69
C LEU A 74 -2.52 0.17 -0.56
N ALA A 75 -1.79 -0.09 0.52
CA ALA A 75 -2.30 -0.87 1.64
C ALA A 75 -3.44 -0.16 2.38
N LEU A 76 -3.33 1.15 2.62
CA LEU A 76 -4.41 1.93 3.21
C LEU A 76 -5.63 2.03 2.28
N THR A 77 -5.42 2.19 0.97
CA THR A 77 -6.51 2.22 -0.02
C THR A 77 -7.30 0.91 -0.01
N LEU A 78 -6.59 -0.22 0.02
CA LEU A 78 -7.20 -1.54 0.10
C LEU A 78 -7.93 -1.76 1.44
N ALA A 79 -7.27 -1.46 2.56
CA ALA A 79 -7.83 -1.65 3.90
C ALA A 79 -9.06 -0.77 4.18
N ALA A 80 -9.08 0.45 3.64
CA ALA A 80 -10.22 1.35 3.73
C ALA A 80 -11.35 1.00 2.74
N ALA A 81 -11.09 0.10 1.78
CA ALA A 81 -11.95 -0.11 0.61
C ALA A 81 -12.33 1.22 -0.09
N GLY A 82 -11.39 2.16 -0.14
CA GLY A 82 -11.62 3.52 -0.65
C GLY A 82 -12.54 4.41 0.22
N ARG A 83 -12.86 4.01 1.46
CA ARG A 83 -13.72 4.77 2.39
C ARG A 83 -12.95 5.17 3.65
N LEU A 84 -12.63 6.46 3.79
CA LEU A 84 -12.11 7.04 5.03
C LEU A 84 -13.30 7.60 5.82
N ALA A 85 -13.72 6.87 6.86
CA ALA A 85 -14.93 7.06 7.67
C ALA A 85 -16.26 6.59 7.02
N ARG A 86 -17.23 6.27 7.89
CA ARG A 86 -18.61 5.91 7.53
C ARG A 86 -19.39 7.13 7.12
#